data_AF-A0A1J5QBK2-F1
#
_entry.id   AF-A0A1J5QBK2-F1
#
_cell.length_a   1.000
_cell.length_b   1.000
_cell.length_c   1.000
_cell.angle_alpha   90.00
_cell.angle_beta   90.00
_cell.angle_gamma   90.00
#
_symmetry.space_group_name_H-M   'P 1'
#
loop_
_entity.id
_entity.type
_entity.pdbx_description
1 polymer ?
#
loop_
_entity_poly.entity_id
_entity_poly.type
_entity_poly.pdbx_seq_one_letter_code
_entity_poly.pdbx_strand_id
1 'polypeptide(L)'
;MKEWKLVALLAAGVVFAAEPALAQNLSPVQTMLQTIVTALTGPIGRLISIIALVVSGYMFFTGRMNWTLVLAVFIGVVLVFSAPAIIDGFATN
;
A
#
# COMPACT_ATOMS: atom_id res chain seq x y z
N MET A 1 7.40 22.22 48.31
CA MET A 1 6.45 21.35 47.53
C MET A 1 5.63 22.13 46.50
N LYS A 2 5.69 23.48 46.45
CA LYS A 2 4.90 24.30 45.50
C LYS A 2 5.59 24.45 44.15
N GLU A 3 6.92 24.54 44.13
CA GLU A 3 7.70 24.65 42.88
C GLU A 3 7.47 23.45 41.93
N TRP A 4 7.35 22.23 42.44
CA TRP A 4 7.17 21.05 41.57
C TRP A 4 5.84 21.03 40.82
N LYS A 5 4.78 21.60 41.41
CA LYS A 5 3.48 21.70 40.74
C LYS A 5 3.52 22.70 39.59
N LEU A 6 4.32 23.76 39.72
CA LEU A 6 4.51 24.77 38.67
C LEU A 6 5.29 24.19 37.49
N VAL A 7 6.32 23.38 37.74
CA VAL A 7 7.07 22.69 36.68
C VAL A 7 6.19 21.66 35.97
N ALA A 8 5.35 20.91 36.69
CA ALA A 8 4.42 19.96 36.09
C ALA A 8 3.34 20.64 35.23
N LEU A 9 2.83 21.79 35.65
CA LEU A 9 1.86 22.58 34.88
C LEU A 9 2.48 23.18 33.60
N LEU A 10 3.73 23.65 33.69
CA LEU A 10 4.47 24.12 32.51
C LEU A 10 4.79 22.98 31.53
N ALA A 11 5.18 21.81 32.04
CA ALA A 11 5.42 20.63 31.21
C ALA A 11 4.14 20.14 30.52
N ALA A 12 3.00 20.16 31.21
CA ALA A 12 1.70 19.86 30.61
C ALA A 12 1.34 20.90 29.52
N GLY A 13 1.61 22.18 29.76
CA GLY A 13 1.43 23.24 28.77
C GLY A 13 2.26 23.03 27.49
N VAL A 14 3.48 22.52 27.62
CA VAL A 14 4.35 22.17 26.46
C VAL A 14 3.83 20.96 25.69
N VAL A 15 3.13 20.02 26.33
CA VAL A 15 2.46 18.89 25.65
C VAL A 15 1.23 19.34 24.87
N PHE A 16 0.49 20.33 25.37
CA PHE A 16 -0.66 20.92 24.66
C PHE A 16 -0.27 21.96 23.60
N ALA A 17 0.89 22.62 23.77
CA ALA A 17 1.48 23.54 22.81
C ALA A 17 2.50 22.87 21.87
N ALA A 18 2.61 21.54 21.92
CA ALA A 18 3.27 20.77 20.87
C ALA A 18 2.43 20.94 19.61
N GLU A 19 2.74 21.98 18.82
CA GLU A 19 2.33 22.02 17.43
C GLU A 19 2.70 20.66 16.83
N PRO A 20 1.73 19.96 16.25
CA PRO A 20 2.05 18.67 15.71
C PRO A 20 3.10 18.91 14.62
N ALA A 21 4.19 18.15 14.71
CA ALA A 21 5.32 18.26 13.82
C ALA A 21 4.86 18.49 12.37
N LEU A 22 5.50 19.41 11.66
CA LEU A 22 5.25 19.75 10.25
C LEU A 22 5.34 18.54 9.27
N ALA A 23 5.58 17.33 9.77
CA ALA A 23 5.38 16.05 9.10
C ALA A 23 3.91 15.68 8.82
N GLN A 24 2.92 16.37 9.40
CA GLN A 24 1.51 16.19 9.05
C GLN A 24 1.17 16.62 7.61
N ASN A 25 2.06 17.39 6.97
CA ASN A 25 1.93 17.80 5.57
C ASN A 25 2.61 16.83 4.58
N LEU A 26 2.71 15.54 4.92
CA LEU A 26 2.94 14.48 3.91
C LEU A 26 1.70 14.17 3.06
N SER A 27 0.57 14.84 3.33
CA SER A 27 -0.69 14.68 2.60
C SER A 27 -0.53 14.65 1.08
N PRO A 28 0.23 15.54 0.41
CA PRO A 28 0.35 15.50 -1.04
C PRO A 28 1.10 14.26 -1.53
N VAL A 29 2.23 13.90 -0.91
CA VAL A 29 3.04 12.74 -1.32
C VAL A 29 2.30 11.44 -1.02
N GLN A 30 1.66 11.33 0.15
CA GLN A 30 0.82 10.19 0.51
C GLN A 30 -0.38 10.06 -0.44
N THR A 31 -1.03 11.16 -0.81
CA THR A 31 -2.13 11.16 -1.79
C THR A 31 -1.67 10.73 -3.18
N MET A 32 -0.49 11.19 -3.62
CA MET A 32 0.08 10.75 -4.90
C MET A 32 0.39 9.24 -4.88
N LEU A 33 1.02 8.73 -3.82
CA LEU A 33 1.32 7.30 -3.68
C LEU A 33 0.03 6.46 -3.61
N GLN A 34 -0.99 6.90 -2.87
CA GLN A 34 -2.28 6.23 -2.83
C GLN A 34 -3.01 6.26 -4.18
N THR A 35 -2.90 7.35 -4.93
CA THR A 35 -3.45 7.45 -6.29
C THR A 35 -2.75 6.47 -7.23
N ILE A 36 -1.41 6.36 -7.15
CA ILE A 36 -0.65 5.39 -7.96
C ILE A 36 -1.03 3.95 -7.57
N VAL A 37 -1.08 3.64 -6.28
CA VAL A 37 -1.50 2.30 -5.81
C VAL A 37 -2.91 2.00 -6.29
N THR A 38 -3.86 2.91 -6.11
CA THR A 38 -5.25 2.72 -6.55
C THR A 38 -5.37 2.62 -8.06
N ALA A 39 -4.54 3.32 -8.83
CA ALA A 39 -4.50 3.17 -10.28
C ALA A 39 -3.97 1.79 -10.69
N LEU A 40 -2.93 1.29 -9.99
CA LEU A 40 -2.30 0.00 -10.29
C LEU A 40 -3.09 -1.22 -9.79
N THR A 41 -3.72 -1.15 -8.62
CA THR A 41 -4.51 -2.26 -8.04
C THR A 41 -6.01 -2.12 -8.29
N GLY A 42 -6.45 -0.98 -8.81
CA GLY A 42 -7.86 -0.70 -9.11
C GLY A 42 -8.36 -1.36 -10.42
N PRO A 43 -9.46 -0.84 -10.99
CA PRO A 43 -10.14 -1.49 -12.13
C PRO A 43 -9.24 -1.61 -13.36
N ILE A 44 -8.33 -0.65 -13.57
CA ILE A 44 -7.39 -0.66 -14.71
C ILE A 44 -6.40 -1.82 -14.58
N GLY A 45 -5.75 -1.98 -13.42
CA GLY A 45 -4.84 -3.10 -13.17
C GLY A 45 -5.52 -4.46 -13.29
N ARG A 46 -6.78 -4.56 -12.85
CA ARG A 46 -7.60 -5.77 -13.01
C ARG A 46 -7.83 -6.11 -14.47
N LEU A 47 -8.19 -5.14 -15.30
CA LEU A 47 -8.40 -5.35 -16.73
C LEU A 47 -7.12 -5.82 -17.44
N ILE A 48 -5.99 -5.19 -17.12
CA ILE A 48 -4.68 -5.59 -17.68
C ILE A 48 -4.33 -7.03 -17.30
N SER A 49 -4.58 -7.41 -16.04
CA SER A 49 -4.30 -8.76 -15.53
C SER A 49 -5.17 -9.82 -16.22
N ILE A 50 -6.44 -9.50 -16.49
CA ILE A 50 -7.33 -10.40 -17.24
C ILE A 50 -6.80 -10.61 -18.66
N ILE A 51 -6.39 -9.55 -19.36
CA ILE A 51 -5.82 -9.66 -20.70
C ILE A 51 -4.55 -10.53 -20.69
N ALA A 52 -3.66 -10.33 -19.72
CA ALA A 52 -2.45 -11.14 -19.57
C ALA A 52 -2.76 -12.63 -19.39
N LEU A 53 -3.79 -12.97 -18.58
CA LEU A 53 -4.23 -14.34 -18.39
C LEU A 53 -4.88 -14.93 -19.64
N VAL A 54 -5.63 -14.15 -20.41
CA VAL A 54 -6.22 -14.59 -21.69
C VAL A 54 -5.12 -14.90 -22.72
N VAL A 55 -4.10 -14.05 -22.83
CA VAL A 55 -2.94 -14.29 -23.71
C VAL A 55 -2.20 -15.55 -23.26
N SER A 56 -2.00 -15.73 -21.96
CA SER A 56 -1.42 -16.95 -21.41
C SER A 56 -2.26 -18.19 -21.72
N GLY A 57 -3.58 -18.09 -21.74
CA GLY A 57 -4.49 -19.16 -22.15
C GLY A 57 -4.42 -19.46 -23.65
N TYR A 58 -4.25 -18.45 -24.49
CA TYR A 58 -4.05 -18.65 -25.93
C TYR A 58 -2.74 -19.40 -26.24
N MET A 59 -1.68 -19.12 -25.48
CA MET A 59 -0.42 -19.88 -25.57
C MET A 59 -0.59 -21.37 -25.22
N PHE A 60 -1.60 -21.71 -24.41
CA PHE A 60 -1.95 -23.11 -24.11
C PHE A 60 -2.42 -23.86 -25.37
N PHE A 61 -3.24 -23.22 -26.20
CA PHE A 61 -3.80 -23.84 -27.41
C PHE A 61 -2.81 -23.96 -28.57
N THR A 62 -1.77 -23.11 -28.61
CA THR A 62 -0.76 -23.15 -29.69
C THR A 62 0.24 -24.29 -29.58
N GLY A 63 0.12 -25.18 -28.58
CA GLY A 63 0.96 -26.38 -28.42
C GLY A 63 2.42 -26.10 -28.06
N ARG A 64 2.83 -24.83 -28.01
CA ARG A 64 4.19 -24.35 -27.65
C ARG A 64 4.20 -23.70 -26.28
N MET A 65 3.52 -24.34 -25.33
CA MET A 65 3.34 -23.73 -24.04
C MET A 65 4.59 -23.84 -23.17
N ASN A 66 5.10 -22.67 -22.78
CA ASN A 66 6.07 -22.56 -21.72
C ASN A 66 5.34 -22.52 -20.37
N TRP A 67 5.26 -23.67 -19.71
CA TRP A 67 4.65 -23.81 -18.37
C TRP A 67 5.23 -22.82 -17.35
N THR A 68 6.52 -22.52 -17.46
CA THR A 68 7.18 -21.52 -16.59
C THR A 68 6.60 -20.12 -16.79
N LEU A 69 6.28 -19.75 -18.03
CA LEU A 69 5.71 -18.43 -18.34
C LEU A 69 4.29 -18.30 -17.78
N VAL A 70 3.46 -19.33 -18.00
CA VAL A 70 2.08 -19.35 -17.48
C VAL A 70 2.06 -19.24 -15.96
N LEU A 71 2.91 -20.02 -15.29
CA LEU A 71 3.01 -19.99 -13.84
C LEU A 71 3.52 -18.63 -13.33
N ALA A 72 4.52 -18.05 -13.99
CA ALA A 72 5.07 -16.74 -13.63
C ALA A 72 4.02 -15.62 -13.75
N VAL A 73 3.21 -15.63 -14.81
CA VAL A 73 2.12 -14.65 -14.99
C VAL A 73 1.05 -14.83 -13.92
N PHE A 74 0.64 -16.07 -13.64
CA PHE A 74 -0.35 -16.36 -12.61
C PHE A 74 0.10 -15.90 -11.22
N ILE A 75 1.32 -16.26 -10.82
CA ILE A 75 1.89 -15.84 -9.53
C ILE A 75 1.99 -14.32 -9.47
N GLY A 76 2.46 -13.65 -10.53
CA GLY A 76 2.57 -12.19 -10.58
C GLY A 76 1.24 -11.49 -10.34
N VAL A 77 0.17 -11.94 -11.01
CA VAL A 77 -1.18 -11.40 -10.83
C VAL A 77 -1.67 -11.58 -9.40
N VAL A 78 -1.51 -12.77 -8.82
CA VAL A 78 -1.91 -13.05 -7.43
C VAL A 78 -1.18 -12.14 -6.44
N LEU A 79 0.12 -11.94 -6.62
CA LEU A 79 0.92 -11.09 -5.73
C LEU A 79 0.50 -9.61 -5.79
N VAL A 80 0.23 -9.06 -6.98
CA VAL A 80 -0.17 -7.66 -7.14
C VAL A 80 -1.49 -7.35 -6.42
N PHE A 81 -2.48 -8.24 -6.52
CA PHE A 81 -3.78 -8.03 -5.85
C PHE A 81 -3.79 -8.41 -4.38
N SER A 82 -2.86 -9.26 -3.93
CA SER A 82 -2.77 -9.65 -2.51
C SER A 82 -1.98 -8.67 -1.65
N ALA A 83 -1.13 -7.83 -2.27
CA ALA A 83 -0.23 -6.92 -1.55
C ALA A 83 -0.93 -6.01 -0.52
N PRO A 84 -2.06 -5.34 -0.81
CA PRO A 84 -2.69 -4.42 0.15
C PRO A 84 -3.13 -5.15 1.44
N ALA A 85 -3.83 -6.29 1.28
CA ALA A 85 -4.35 -7.06 2.41
C ALA A 85 -3.24 -7.61 3.32
N ILE A 86 -2.10 -8.02 2.74
CA ILE A 86 -0.94 -8.50 3.50
C ILE A 86 -0.34 -7.36 4.33
N ILE A 87 -0.17 -6.18 3.73
CA ILE A 87 0.46 -5.02 4.38
C ILE A 87 -0.45 -4.45 5.48
N ASP A 88 -1.76 -4.37 5.24
CA ASP A 88 -2.75 -3.91 6.22
C ASP A 88 -2.81 -4.84 7.45
N GLY A 89 -2.59 -6.15 7.26
CA GLY A 89 -2.50 -7.13 8.34
C GLY A 89 -1.27 -6.92 9.25
N PHE A 90 -0.17 -6.40 8.71
CA PHE A 90 1.01 -6.04 9.51
C PHE A 90 0.86 -4.72 10.25
N ALA A 91 0.08 -3.77 9.74
CA ALA A 91 -0.12 -2.46 10.36
C ALA A 91 -1.04 -2.46 11.59
N THR A 92 -1.77 -3.56 11.82
CA THR A 92 -2.75 -3.68 12.92
C THR A 92 -2.16 -4.25 14.23
N ASN A 93 -0.91 -4.74 14.22
CA ASN A 93 -0.19 -5.25 15.40
C ASN A 93 0.88 -4.26 15.87
#